data_AF-A0A0M2D005-F1
#
_entry.id   AF-A0A0M2D005-F1
#
_cell.length_a   1.000
_cell.length_b   1.000
_cell.length_c   1.000
_cell.angle_alpha   90.00
_cell.angle_beta   90.00
_cell.angle_gamma   90.00
#
_symmetry.space_group_name_H-M   'P 1'
#
loop_
_entity.id
_entity.type
_entity.pdbx_description
1 polymer ?
#
loop_
_entity_poly.entity_id
_entity_poly.type
_entity_poly.pdbx_seq_one_letter_code
_entity_poly.pdbx_strand_id
1 'polypeptide(L)'
;MTGLSGAALLEVLSAAATNAGLALVAAAVIIRCLHVRWHRTEAIHVLRDGAHCLRWHTTRYEIHEEPWHHPPVPAPDSGAEVVVWFHSRHPEQWRLSTPHRPVWALAVCGAGLVLLGLLMPVFQ
;
A
#
# COMPACT_ATOMS: atom_id res chain seq x y z
N MET A 1 27.18 38.99 -13.63
CA MET A 1 26.60 37.63 -13.57
C MET A 1 27.39 36.86 -12.53
N THR A 2 26.93 36.87 -11.28
CA THR A 2 27.59 36.16 -10.18
C THR A 2 27.36 34.66 -10.35
N GLY A 3 28.36 33.94 -10.86
CA GLY A 3 28.33 32.48 -10.83
C GLY A 3 28.22 32.03 -9.39
N LEU A 4 27.25 31.17 -9.07
CA LEU A 4 27.20 30.51 -7.78
C LEU A 4 28.57 29.87 -7.53
N SER A 5 29.17 30.16 -6.38
CA SER A 5 30.35 29.39 -5.96
C SER A 5 29.94 27.92 -5.86
N GLY A 6 30.88 27.01 -6.16
CA GLY A 6 30.60 25.57 -6.11
C GLY A 6 29.99 25.12 -4.77
N ALA A 7 30.39 25.78 -3.67
CA ALA A 7 29.84 25.55 -2.34
C ALA A 7 28.36 25.96 -2.22
N ALA A 8 27.99 27.15 -2.71
CA ALA A 8 26.59 27.60 -2.66
C ALA A 8 25.68 26.73 -3.54
N LEU A 9 26.19 26.20 -4.66
CA LEU A 9 25.45 25.23 -5.48
C LEU A 9 25.22 23.92 -4.72
N LEU A 10 26.23 23.39 -4.02
CA LEU A 10 26.11 22.16 -3.23
C LEU A 10 25.12 22.30 -2.06
N GLU A 11 25.10 23.44 -1.38
CA GLU A 11 24.12 23.71 -0.31
C GLU A 11 22.68 23.70 -0.84
N VAL A 12 22.44 24.39 -1.97
CA VAL A 12 21.11 24.42 -2.60
C VAL A 12 20.68 23.03 -3.05
N LEU A 13 21.59 22.25 -3.67
CA LEU A 13 21.30 20.88 -4.10
C LEU A 13 21.06 19.93 -2.93
N SER A 14 21.84 20.05 -1.85
CA SER A 14 21.66 19.28 -0.62
C SER A 14 20.30 19.57 0.02
N ALA A 15 19.95 20.85 0.14
CA ALA A 15 18.66 21.26 0.70
C ALA A 15 17.49 20.77 -0.17
N ALA A 16 17.59 20.91 -1.49
CA ALA A 16 16.58 20.44 -2.42
C ALA A 16 16.41 18.91 -2.37
N ALA A 17 17.51 18.16 -2.38
CA ALA A 17 17.50 16.70 -2.28
C ALA A 17 16.89 16.22 -0.97
N THR A 18 17.27 16.83 0.16
CA THR A 18 16.75 16.48 1.49
C THR A 18 15.25 16.75 1.58
N ASN A 19 14.79 17.93 1.15
CA ASN A 19 13.37 18.30 1.18
C ASN A 19 12.52 17.41 0.27
N ALA A 20 12.98 17.14 -0.96
CA ALA A 20 12.30 16.25 -1.89
C ALA A 20 12.25 14.81 -1.35
N GLY A 21 13.36 14.32 -0.80
CA GLY A 21 13.42 13.00 -0.17
C GLY A 21 12.46 12.88 1.01
N LEU A 22 12.42 13.87 1.89
CA LEU A 22 11.51 13.89 3.04
C LEU A 22 10.04 13.89 2.60
N ALA A 23 9.69 14.67 1.58
CA ALA A 23 8.34 14.68 1.02
C ALA A 23 7.92 13.32 0.46
N LEU A 24 8.82 12.62 -0.23
CA LEU A 24 8.56 11.26 -0.74
C LEU A 24 8.39 10.23 0.39
N VAL A 25 9.23 10.30 1.43
CA VAL A 25 9.09 9.43 2.60
C VAL A 25 7.76 9.71 3.31
N ALA A 26 7.40 10.98 3.52
CA ALA A 26 6.13 11.36 4.13
C ALA A 26 4.94 10.85 3.31
N ALA A 27 4.97 11.00 1.98
CA ALA A 27 3.94 10.45 1.09
C ALA A 27 3.83 8.92 1.22
N ALA A 28 4.97 8.21 1.23
CA ALA A 28 4.99 6.76 1.42
C ALA A 28 4.39 6.34 2.78
N VAL A 29 4.66 7.08 3.85
CA VAL A 29 4.08 6.85 5.18
C VAL A 29 2.57 7.10 5.19
N ILE A 30 2.10 8.21 4.60
CA ILE A 30 0.66 8.50 4.50
C ILE A 30 -0.06 7.38 3.75
N ILE A 31 0.46 6.98 2.60
CA ILE A 31 -0.07 5.87 1.81
C ILE A 31 -0.07 4.58 2.65
N ARG A 32 1.03 4.28 3.35
CA ARG A 32 1.14 3.12 4.25
C ARG A 32 0.06 3.15 5.34
N CYS A 33 -0.17 4.30 5.99
CA CYS A 33 -1.18 4.46 7.04
C CYS A 33 -2.62 4.32 6.53
N LEU A 34 -2.90 4.78 5.31
CA LEU A 34 -4.20 4.57 4.67
C LEU A 34 -4.43 3.10 4.31
N HIS A 35 -3.37 2.39 3.92
CA HIS A 35 -3.48 1.00 3.47
C HIS A 35 -3.22 -0.06 4.53
N VAL A 36 -2.63 0.27 5.69
CA VAL A 36 -2.37 -0.69 6.78
C VAL A 36 -3.65 -1.37 7.26
N ARG A 37 -4.81 -0.77 6.98
CA ARG A 37 -6.12 -1.27 7.35
C ARG A 37 -6.65 -2.35 6.42
N TRP A 38 -6.04 -2.56 5.26
CA TRP A 38 -6.41 -3.63 4.33
C TRP A 38 -5.65 -4.90 4.68
N HIS A 39 -6.38 -6.00 4.88
CA HIS A 39 -5.83 -7.30 5.23
C HIS A 39 -6.14 -8.30 4.14
N ARG A 40 -5.13 -9.10 3.78
CA ARG A 40 -5.28 -10.27 2.92
C ARG A 40 -5.72 -11.45 3.77
N THR A 41 -6.76 -12.15 3.37
CA THR A 41 -7.20 -13.41 3.98
C THR A 41 -7.71 -14.38 2.93
N GLU A 42 -7.87 -15.63 3.31
CA GLU A 42 -8.49 -16.67 2.51
C GLU A 42 -9.98 -16.72 2.86
N ALA A 43 -10.82 -16.44 1.88
CA ALA A 43 -12.25 -16.61 1.96
C ALA A 43 -12.64 -17.94 1.32
N ILE A 44 -13.63 -18.59 1.89
CA ILE A 44 -14.23 -19.80 1.34
C ILE A 44 -15.44 -19.37 0.51
N HIS A 45 -15.53 -19.88 -0.70
CA HIS A 45 -16.72 -19.74 -1.52
C HIS A 45 -17.84 -20.67 -1.03
N VAL A 46 -18.99 -20.09 -0.70
CA VAL A 46 -20.15 -20.82 -0.18
C VAL A 46 -21.34 -20.55 -1.09
N LEU A 47 -22.10 -21.59 -1.41
CA LEU A 47 -23.39 -21.45 -2.08
C LEU A 47 -24.50 -21.48 -1.03
N ARG A 48 -25.16 -20.35 -0.80
CA ARG A 48 -26.29 -20.22 0.15
C ARG A 48 -27.57 -19.95 -0.64
N ASP A 49 -28.54 -20.84 -0.56
CA ASP A 49 -29.84 -20.71 -1.25
C ASP A 49 -29.71 -20.44 -2.78
N GLY A 50 -28.65 -20.99 -3.39
CA GLY A 50 -28.33 -20.78 -4.81
C GLY A 50 -27.59 -19.47 -5.12
N ALA A 51 -27.35 -18.61 -4.13
CA ALA A 51 -26.51 -17.42 -4.25
C ALA A 51 -25.06 -17.70 -3.86
N HIS A 52 -24.12 -17.11 -4.60
CA HIS A 52 -22.70 -17.17 -4.31
C HIS A 52 -22.36 -16.21 -3.17
N CYS A 53 -21.68 -16.69 -2.14
CA CYS A 53 -21.21 -15.93 -0.99
C CYS A 53 -19.73 -16.21 -0.73
N LEU A 54 -19.04 -15.24 -0.16
CA LEU A 54 -17.68 -15.39 0.34
C LEU A 54 -17.71 -15.32 1.86
N ARG A 55 -17.05 -16.27 2.51
CA ARG A 55 -16.97 -16.34 3.97
C ARG A 55 -15.53 -16.37 4.42
N TRP A 56 -15.14 -15.48 5.33
CA TRP A 56 -13.77 -15.43 5.87
C TRP A 56 -13.76 -15.08 7.35
N HIS A 57 -12.60 -15.27 7.97
CA HIS A 57 -12.36 -14.78 9.32
C HIS A 57 -11.77 -13.38 9.30
N THR A 58 -12.33 -12.48 10.11
CA THR A 58 -11.78 -11.14 10.31
C THR A 58 -10.55 -11.18 11.21
N THR A 59 -9.87 -10.03 11.38
CA THR A 59 -8.72 -9.92 12.30
C THR A 59 -9.09 -10.13 13.78
N ARG A 60 -10.39 -10.19 14.10
CA ARG A 60 -10.92 -10.48 15.44
C ARG A 60 -11.40 -11.92 15.60
N TYR A 61 -11.07 -12.79 14.64
CA TYR A 61 -11.54 -14.18 14.56
C TYR A 61 -13.06 -14.34 14.39
N GLU A 62 -13.77 -13.26 14.10
CA GLU A 62 -15.20 -13.29 13.78
C GLU A 62 -15.40 -13.82 12.35
N ILE A 63 -16.46 -14.62 12.15
CA ILE A 63 -16.85 -15.08 10.82
C ILE A 63 -17.64 -13.96 10.15
N HIS A 64 -17.18 -13.54 8.98
CA HIS A 64 -17.86 -12.58 8.13
C HIS A 64 -18.25 -13.25 6.81
N GLU A 65 -19.45 -12.94 6.32
CA GLU A 65 -20.01 -13.51 5.11
C GLU A 65 -20.63 -12.40 4.27
N GLU A 66 -20.24 -12.31 3.00
CA GLU A 66 -20.71 -11.28 2.08
C GLU A 66 -21.13 -11.91 0.73
N PRO A 67 -22.19 -11.40 0.08
CA PRO A 67 -22.63 -11.88 -1.22
C PRO A 67 -21.59 -11.60 -2.31
N TRP A 68 -21.34 -12.59 -3.15
CA TRP A 68 -20.47 -12.49 -4.31
C TRP A 68 -21.30 -12.33 -5.58
N HIS A 69 -21.72 -11.10 -5.87
CA HIS A 69 -22.66 -10.79 -6.97
C HIS A 69 -22.13 -11.18 -8.37
N HIS A 70 -20.81 -11.12 -8.56
CA HIS A 70 -20.17 -11.35 -9.86
C HIS A 70 -18.98 -12.31 -9.73
N PRO A 71 -19.23 -13.61 -9.53
CA PRO A 71 -18.17 -14.61 -9.56
C PRO A 71 -17.61 -14.75 -10.98
N PRO A 72 -16.33 -15.18 -11.12
CA PRO A 72 -15.77 -15.53 -12.42
C PRO A 72 -16.57 -16.67 -13.06
N VAL A 73 -16.43 -16.84 -14.37
CA VAL A 73 -17.08 -17.94 -15.12
C VAL A 73 -15.98 -18.85 -15.68
N PRO A 74 -15.95 -20.15 -15.33
CA PRO A 74 -16.83 -20.82 -14.36
C PRO A 74 -16.59 -20.32 -12.92
N ALA A 75 -17.65 -20.34 -12.11
CA ALA A 75 -17.53 -20.01 -10.70
C ALA A 75 -16.71 -21.09 -9.99
N PRO A 76 -15.94 -20.74 -8.94
CA PRO A 76 -15.24 -21.75 -8.15
C PRO A 76 -16.24 -22.72 -7.53
N ASP A 77 -15.81 -23.94 -7.23
CA ASP A 77 -16.65 -24.89 -6.50
C ASP A 77 -17.00 -24.35 -5.11
N SER A 78 -18.11 -24.80 -4.53
CA SER A 78 -18.40 -24.49 -3.13
C SER A 78 -17.38 -25.20 -2.24
N GLY A 79 -16.79 -24.46 -1.31
CA GLY A 79 -15.65 -24.89 -0.50
C GLY A 79 -14.30 -24.44 -1.05
N ALA A 80 -14.23 -23.91 -2.27
CA ALA A 80 -12.98 -23.40 -2.82
C ALA A 80 -12.48 -22.16 -2.07
N GLU A 81 -11.17 -22.08 -1.90
CA GLU A 81 -10.50 -20.92 -1.29
C GLU A 81 -10.26 -19.82 -2.34
N VAL A 82 -10.60 -18.60 -1.96
CA VAL A 82 -10.49 -17.39 -2.77
C VAL A 82 -9.81 -16.31 -1.93
N VAL A 83 -8.74 -15.72 -2.46
CA VAL A 83 -8.03 -14.65 -1.75
C VAL A 83 -8.86 -13.37 -1.81
N VAL A 84 -9.14 -12.80 -0.64
CA VAL A 84 -9.83 -11.51 -0.51
C VAL A 84 -8.99 -10.53 0.28
N TRP A 85 -9.10 -9.25 -0.09
CA TRP A 85 -8.60 -8.14 0.69
C TRP A 85 -9.79 -7.42 1.31
N PHE A 86 -9.83 -7.33 2.64
CA PHE A 86 -10.91 -6.64 3.36
C PHE A 86 -10.37 -5.53 4.25
N HIS A 87 -11.20 -4.53 4.56
CA HIS A 87 -10.83 -3.44 5.47
C HIS A 87 -11.12 -3.82 6.93
N SER A 88 -10.12 -3.75 7.80
CA SER A 88 -10.20 -4.18 9.22
C SER A 88 -11.30 -3.52 10.05
N ARG A 89 -11.64 -2.26 9.77
CA ARG A 89 -12.73 -1.56 10.48
C ARG A 89 -14.09 -1.68 9.81
N HIS A 90 -14.09 -2.08 8.55
CA HIS A 90 -15.26 -2.14 7.67
C HIS A 90 -15.17 -3.41 6.82
N PRO A 91 -15.35 -4.60 7.42
CA PRO A 91 -15.17 -5.88 6.72
C PRO A 91 -16.05 -6.02 5.46
N GLU A 92 -17.20 -5.32 5.43
CA GLU A 92 -18.09 -5.21 4.27
C GLU A 92 -17.39 -4.59 3.04
N GLN A 93 -16.30 -3.84 3.25
CA GLN A 93 -15.46 -3.33 2.17
C GLN A 93 -14.39 -4.36 1.83
N TRP A 94 -14.65 -5.15 0.79
CA TRP A 94 -13.75 -6.20 0.32
C TRP A 94 -13.45 -6.09 -1.19
N ARG A 95 -12.35 -6.71 -1.62
CA ARG A 95 -11.88 -6.76 -3.02
C ARG A 95 -11.18 -8.09 -3.32
N LEU A 96 -11.27 -8.54 -4.57
CA LEU A 96 -10.57 -9.72 -5.10
C LEU A 96 -9.21 -9.39 -5.74
N SER A 97 -8.83 -8.12 -5.74
CA SER A 97 -7.54 -7.68 -6.25
C SER A 97 -6.84 -6.86 -5.18
N THR A 98 -5.50 -6.93 -5.20
CA THR A 98 -4.66 -6.17 -4.27
C THR A 98 -5.03 -4.68 -4.38
N PRO A 99 -5.49 -4.05 -3.28
CA PRO A 99 -5.96 -2.66 -3.32
C PRO A 99 -4.84 -1.65 -3.57
N HIS A 100 -3.57 -2.07 -3.57
CA HIS A 100 -2.42 -1.20 -3.64
C HIS A 100 -1.30 -1.78 -4.51
N ARG A 101 -0.65 -0.88 -5.26
CA ARG A 101 0.65 -1.12 -5.90
C ARG A 101 1.77 -1.00 -4.86
N PRO A 102 2.91 -1.68 -5.06
CA PRO A 102 4.05 -1.61 -4.15
C PRO A 102 4.53 -0.17 -3.88
N VAL A 103 4.31 0.32 -2.65
CA VAL A 103 4.73 1.67 -2.18
C VAL A 103 6.22 1.72 -1.83
N TRP A 104 6.89 0.55 -1.77
CA TRP A 104 8.28 0.45 -1.37
C TRP A 104 9.21 1.26 -2.27
N ALA A 105 8.91 1.40 -3.57
CA ALA A 105 9.71 2.19 -4.48
C ALA A 105 9.75 3.68 -4.10
N LEU A 106 8.61 4.25 -3.68
CA LEU A 106 8.52 5.63 -3.17
C LEU A 106 9.36 5.80 -1.90
N ALA A 107 9.26 4.85 -0.97
CA ALA A 107 10.03 4.88 0.27
C ALA A 107 11.54 4.78 0.02
N VAL A 108 11.97 3.88 -0.86
CA VAL A 108 13.40 3.69 -1.22
C VAL A 108 13.96 4.92 -1.94
N CYS A 109 13.25 5.45 -2.94
CA CYS A 109 13.68 6.67 -3.63
C CYS A 109 13.74 7.88 -2.68
N GLY A 110 12.73 8.04 -1.82
CA GLY A 110 12.71 9.09 -0.81
C GLY A 110 13.87 8.98 0.18
N ALA A 111 14.11 7.79 0.73
CA ALA A 111 15.23 7.54 1.63
C ALA A 111 16.59 7.79 0.94
N GLY A 112 16.74 7.38 -0.31
CA GLY A 112 17.95 7.63 -1.10
C GLY A 112 18.23 9.12 -1.28
N LEU A 113 17.22 9.93 -1.59
CA LEU A 113 17.35 11.39 -1.72
C LEU A 113 17.68 12.08 -0.39
N VAL A 114 17.07 11.64 0.72
CA VAL A 114 17.42 12.14 2.06
C VAL A 114 18.88 11.83 2.39
N LEU A 115 19.32 10.59 2.17
CA LEU A 115 20.72 10.19 2.41
C LEU A 115 21.69 11.00 1.55
N LEU A 116 21.39 11.16 0.25
CA LEU A 116 22.22 11.96 -0.65
C LEU A 116 22.33 13.42 -0.19
N GLY A 117 21.20 14.02 0.17
CA GLY A 117 21.15 15.40 0.66
C GLY A 117 21.94 15.60 1.95
N LEU A 118 21.83 14.66 2.90
CA LEU A 118 22.57 14.70 4.17
C LEU A 118 24.08 14.45 4.00
N LEU A 119 24.48 13.64 3.02
CA LEU A 119 25.88 13.29 2.80
C LEU A 119 26.64 14.33 1.97
N MET A 120 25.97 15.07 1.07
CA MET A 120 26.58 16.15 0.27
C MET A 120 27.45 17.13 1.07
N PRO A 121 27.01 17.70 2.22
CA PRO A 121 27.82 18.65 2.98
C PRO A 121 29.02 18.02 3.70
N VAL A 122 29.07 16.68 3.85
CA VAL A 122 30.21 15.97 4.47
C VAL A 122 31.41 15.89 3.52
N PHE A 123 31.18 16.01 2.21
CA PHE A 123 32.20 15.96 1.18
C PHE A 123 32.69 17.35 0.72
N GLN A 124 32.29 18.41 1.43
CA GLN A 124 32.78 19.78 1.23
C GLN A 124 34.03 20.04 2.07
#